data_AF-A0A0N4U2X7-F1
#
_entry.id   AF-A0A0N4U2X7-F1
#
_cell.length_a   1.000
_cell.length_b   1.000
_cell.length_c   1.000
_cell.angle_alpha   90.00
_cell.angle_beta   90.00
_cell.angle_gamma   90.00
#
_symmetry.space_group_name_H-M   'P 1'
#
loop_
_entity.id
_entity.type
_entity.pdbx_description
1 polymer ?
#
loop_
_entity_poly.entity_id
_entity_poly.type
_entity_poly.pdbx_seq_one_letter_code
_entity_poly.pdbx_strand_id
1 'polypeptide(L)'
;MFGEKNSNLWTFQRILLFAFLFRLLLIYYGIIHDYLFDVSYTDIDYKIFSDAAELIRKGKWLFCGLDVFVGHLTYRIICCDIHHKIITKKKDFQSSENYLMYCAKGWVLIFWLVNPLTIVISSRGNADVIVCASVLLTLYLLARNEWLKAAFVHGIFAVHFKLYPVIYLPSIFFYLSNVHSAKDSNDYLRRIFYNTRGFIFILISILCFLGLTGLYFAFFGYRCIQEFVLYHVSRTDTRHNFSPYFYIFYLSKENFKLSQYIGYLAFVPQAFLIFWFAFRYHRDLPFCWFLTTLAFVSFNKVCTSQYFLWYLCLLPLIPSRLNVVKIKIRVVLAELEENNGSLLLVAFWSREKMVFYLIGIGLGDIEDITVKGFKIVKKCEKVYLDSYTSILSYGLDRKKLEEFYGKEIIDADRDTVEQASDVILENASSQDVCLLVVGDPFAATTHTDLVLRAKLLNVPVQIVHNASIISAVGCCGLQLYKFGEIVSIVAWTENWQPDSFFDKINANKERGLHTLCLLDIKTKEQSVENLMKGLKIFEKPNFLTCSMAAEQLIKIIERRVATGSKTGEIFSAFSSRNMCVGLARIGWPDQKIVFCSLDDMCAINLGPPLHSLIIPGDLHPLEIEMLKTFT
;
A
#
# COMPACT_ATOMS: atom_id res chain seq x y z
N MET A 1 3.38 -12.89 15.32
CA MET A 1 4.41 -13.82 15.84
C MET A 1 5.58 -13.09 16.53
N PHE A 2 5.37 -11.88 17.05
CA PHE A 2 5.12 -11.76 18.49
C PHE A 2 3.62 -12.00 18.67
N GLY A 3 3.23 -13.14 19.23
CA GLY A 3 1.90 -13.27 19.79
C GLY A 3 1.88 -12.54 21.13
N GLU A 4 0.71 -12.10 21.58
CA GLU A 4 0.49 -11.43 22.88
C GLU A 4 1.23 -12.08 24.06
N LYS A 5 1.53 -13.39 23.97
CA LYS A 5 2.23 -14.18 24.99
C LYS A 5 3.64 -13.71 25.38
N ASN A 6 4.44 -13.09 24.51
CA ASN A 6 5.81 -12.61 24.88
C ASN A 6 5.92 -11.10 25.13
N SER A 7 4.80 -10.37 25.15
CA SER A 7 4.78 -8.91 25.32
C SER A 7 5.29 -8.42 26.69
N ASN A 8 5.31 -9.29 27.70
CA ASN A 8 5.74 -8.97 29.06
C ASN A 8 7.26 -8.89 29.25
N LEU A 9 8.08 -9.51 28.39
CA LEU A 9 9.53 -9.57 28.61
C LEU A 9 10.23 -8.25 28.25
N TRP A 10 9.76 -7.55 27.23
CA TRP A 10 10.41 -6.34 26.70
C TRP A 10 9.51 -5.10 26.81
N THR A 11 9.38 -4.60 28.04
CA THR A 11 8.83 -3.28 28.27
C THR A 11 9.74 -2.20 27.66
N PHE A 12 9.16 -1.06 27.27
CA PHE A 12 9.95 0.02 26.65
C PHE A 12 11.06 0.53 27.59
N GLN A 13 10.84 0.50 28.91
CA GLN A 13 11.86 0.82 29.92
C GLN A 13 13.05 -0.14 29.89
N ARG A 14 12.81 -1.45 29.72
CA ARG A 14 13.88 -2.45 29.57
C ARG A 14 14.67 -2.25 28.28
N ILE A 15 14.00 -1.88 27.18
CA ILE A 15 14.65 -1.53 25.92
C ILE A 15 15.60 -0.33 26.12
N LEU A 16 15.15 0.74 26.78
CA LEU A 16 15.98 1.91 27.07
C LEU A 16 17.19 1.56 27.96
N LEU A 17 16.99 0.73 28.99
CA LEU A 17 18.06 0.28 29.86
C LEU A 17 19.12 -0.51 29.09
N PHE A 18 18.70 -1.48 28.26
CA PHE A 18 19.61 -2.26 27.42
C PHE A 18 20.37 -1.36 26.43
N ALA A 19 19.68 -0.42 25.79
CA ALA A 19 20.28 0.53 24.87
C ALA A 19 21.33 1.42 25.56
N PHE A 20 21.11 1.81 26.82
CA PHE A 20 22.07 2.56 27.62
C PHE A 20 23.29 1.73 27.99
N LEU A 21 23.09 0.51 28.52
CA LEU A 21 24.18 -0.40 28.88
C LEU A 21 25.06 -0.75 27.68
N PHE A 22 24.45 -0.99 26.51
CA PHE A 22 25.19 -1.25 25.28
C PHE A 22 26.08 -0.08 24.86
N ARG A 23 25.61 1.17 25.00
CA ARG A 23 26.42 2.37 24.74
C ARG A 23 27.56 2.52 25.74
N LEU A 24 27.35 2.18 27.01
CA LEU A 24 28.44 2.17 28.01
C LEU A 24 29.51 1.14 27.64
N LEU A 25 29.12 -0.07 27.21
CA LEU A 25 30.07 -1.08 26.70
C LEU A 25 30.89 -0.53 25.52
N LEU A 26 30.26 0.22 24.61
CA LEU A 26 30.97 0.86 23.50
C LEU A 26 31.90 1.99 23.92
N ILE A 27 31.60 2.72 24.99
CA ILE A 27 32.56 3.69 25.57
C ILE A 27 33.81 2.96 26.07
N TYR A 28 33.64 1.85 26.81
CA TYR A 28 34.77 1.03 27.27
C TYR A 28 35.53 0.41 26.10
N TYR A 29 34.83 -0.12 25.11
CA TYR A 29 35.44 -0.59 23.87
C TYR A 29 36.23 0.52 23.17
N GLY A 30 35.72 1.75 23.15
CA GLY A 30 36.41 2.90 22.56
C GLY A 30 37.77 3.17 23.21
N ILE A 31 37.89 3.00 24.54
CA ILE A 31 39.17 3.14 25.26
C ILE A 31 40.15 2.04 24.83
N ILE A 32 39.67 0.80 24.71
CA ILE A 32 40.48 -0.34 24.25
C ILE A 32 40.91 -0.14 22.78
N HIS A 33 39.99 0.30 21.93
CA HIS A 33 40.25 0.54 20.51
C HIS A 33 41.28 1.66 20.32
N ASP A 34 41.15 2.76 21.07
CA ASP A 34 42.10 3.89 21.02
C ASP A 34 43.52 3.49 21.46
N TYR A 35 43.65 2.42 22.25
CA TYR A 35 44.94 1.87 22.67
C TYR A 35 45.54 0.90 21.63
N LEU A 36 44.70 0.11 20.96
CA LEU A 36 45.14 -0.95 20.04
C LEU A 36 45.33 -0.52 18.59
N PHE A 37 44.60 0.48 18.11
CA PHE A 37 44.55 0.85 16.68
C PHE A 37 45.05 2.28 16.45
N ASP A 38 45.73 2.49 15.31
CA ASP A 38 46.23 3.81 14.91
C ASP A 38 45.10 4.83 14.66
N VAL A 39 43.96 4.36 14.13
CA VAL A 39 42.77 5.19 13.93
C VAL A 39 41.95 5.20 15.22
N SER A 40 41.85 6.35 15.86
CA SER A 40 41.10 6.47 17.12
C SER A 40 39.59 6.29 16.91
N TYR A 41 38.96 5.56 17.82
CA TYR A 41 37.53 5.53 18.04
C TYR A 41 37.03 6.81 18.69
N THR A 42 37.75 7.40 19.65
CA THR A 42 37.34 8.71 20.19
C THR A 42 37.55 9.82 19.17
N ASP A 43 36.65 10.80 19.14
CA ASP A 43 36.82 11.98 18.29
C ASP A 43 38.13 12.71 18.60
N ILE A 44 38.84 13.15 17.56
CA ILE A 44 40.16 13.77 17.69
C ILE A 44 40.08 15.14 18.37
N ASP A 45 38.93 15.80 18.29
CA ASP A 45 38.66 17.07 18.96
C ASP A 45 38.89 16.98 20.49
N TYR A 46 38.72 15.79 21.07
CA TYR A 46 38.99 15.52 22.48
C TYR A 46 40.47 15.41 22.85
N LYS A 47 41.35 15.26 21.85
CA LYS A 47 42.80 15.21 22.04
C LYS A 47 43.46 16.58 21.82
N ILE A 48 42.81 17.47 21.04
CA ILE A 48 43.38 18.76 20.64
C ILE A 48 43.12 19.85 21.69
N PHE A 49 41.95 19.85 22.33
CA PHE A 49 41.62 20.79 23.40
C PHE A 49 41.90 20.15 24.78
N SER A 50 42.45 20.92 25.73
CA SER A 50 42.95 20.35 26.99
C SER A 50 41.83 20.10 28.02
N ASP A 51 41.34 21.12 28.71
CA ASP A 51 40.65 20.87 30.00
C ASP A 51 39.16 20.63 29.82
N ALA A 52 38.50 21.47 29.01
CA ALA A 52 37.06 21.34 28.72
C ALA A 52 36.76 20.05 27.95
N ALA A 53 37.60 19.74 26.96
CA ALA A 53 37.52 18.50 26.21
C ALA A 53 37.79 17.28 27.10
N GLU A 54 38.72 17.35 28.06
CA GLU A 54 38.91 16.24 29.00
C GLU A 54 37.68 16.03 29.91
N LEU A 55 37.07 17.11 30.43
CA LEU A 55 35.84 17.03 31.21
C LEU A 55 34.70 16.41 30.40
N ILE A 56 34.54 16.83 29.15
CA ILE A 56 33.53 16.29 28.25
C ILE A 56 33.85 14.83 27.85
N ARG A 57 35.12 14.49 27.64
CA ARG A 57 35.58 13.12 27.37
C ARG A 57 35.28 12.21 28.56
N LYS A 58 35.48 12.69 29.79
CA LYS A 58 35.05 12.02 31.03
C LYS A 58 33.51 11.97 31.15
N GLY A 59 32.83 12.93 30.52
CA GLY A 59 31.38 13.06 30.43
C GLY A 59 30.69 12.29 29.29
N LYS A 60 31.36 11.41 28.53
CA LYS A 60 30.73 10.66 27.41
C LYS A 60 29.45 9.92 27.81
N TRP A 61 29.35 9.46 29.06
CA TRP A 61 28.15 8.82 29.60
C TRP A 61 26.93 9.75 29.57
N LEU A 62 27.10 11.06 29.70
CA LEU A 62 26.03 12.07 29.58
C LEU A 62 25.44 12.05 28.17
N PHE A 63 26.28 12.00 27.14
CA PHE A 63 25.83 11.94 25.74
C PHE A 63 25.10 10.64 25.45
N CYS A 64 25.59 9.50 25.94
CA CYS A 64 24.87 8.23 25.82
C CYS A 64 23.53 8.23 26.56
N GLY A 65 23.47 8.87 27.74
CA GLY A 65 22.22 9.05 28.49
C GLY A 65 21.22 9.92 27.71
N LEU A 66 21.68 11.02 27.13
CA LEU A 66 20.87 11.89 26.27
C LEU A 66 20.42 11.20 24.98
N ASP A 67 21.24 10.31 24.41
CA ASP A 67 20.88 9.54 23.22
C ASP A 67 19.72 8.57 23.49
N VAL A 68 19.73 7.93 24.66
CA VAL A 68 18.63 7.09 25.12
C VAL A 68 17.40 7.95 25.47
N PHE A 69 17.62 9.14 26.03
CA PHE A 69 16.55 10.10 26.29
C PHE A 69 15.90 10.61 25.01
N VAL A 70 16.65 10.81 23.91
CA VAL A 70 16.10 11.08 22.57
C VAL A 70 15.14 9.96 22.15
N GLY A 71 15.53 8.69 22.32
CA GLY A 71 14.65 7.56 22.06
C GLY A 71 13.38 7.60 22.93
N HIS A 72 13.51 7.94 24.21
CA HIS A 72 12.38 8.10 25.12
C HIS A 72 11.42 9.21 24.68
N LEU A 73 11.94 10.41 24.38
CA LEU A 73 11.14 11.55 23.92
C LEU A 73 10.40 11.21 22.62
N THR A 74 11.10 10.59 21.67
CA THR A 74 10.52 10.19 20.39
C THR A 74 9.33 9.25 20.59
N TYR A 75 9.48 8.22 21.44
CA TYR A 75 8.37 7.32 21.78
C TYR A 75 7.18 8.07 22.41
N ARG A 76 7.45 9.00 23.33
CA ARG A 76 6.40 9.80 23.99
C ARG A 76 5.63 10.68 23.01
N ILE A 77 6.32 11.28 22.02
CA ILE A 77 5.68 12.06 20.94
C ILE A 77 4.73 11.17 20.13
N ILE A 78 5.18 9.98 19.71
CA ILE A 78 4.35 9.03 18.95
C ILE A 78 3.14 8.59 19.77
N CYS A 79 3.32 8.29 21.06
CA CYS A 79 2.21 7.95 21.95
C CYS A 79 1.17 9.08 22.01
N CYS A 80 1.59 10.34 22.16
CA CYS A 80 0.69 11.48 22.19
C CYS A 80 -0.14 11.60 20.89
N ASP A 81 0.49 11.42 19.73
CA ASP A 81 -0.20 11.46 18.43
C ASP A 81 -1.22 10.30 18.27
N ILE A 82 -0.85 9.07 18.67
CA ILE A 82 -1.77 7.92 18.67
C ILE A 82 -2.99 8.20 19.55
N HIS A 83 -2.79 8.67 20.78
CA HIS A 83 -3.88 8.98 21.70
C HIS A 83 -4.79 10.08 21.14
N HIS A 84 -4.23 11.13 20.55
CA HIS A 84 -5.00 12.21 19.92
C HIS A 84 -5.86 11.70 18.75
N LYS A 85 -5.32 10.80 17.91
CA LYS A 85 -6.06 10.17 16.81
C LYS A 85 -7.20 9.28 17.28
N ILE A 86 -7.00 8.54 18.38
CA ILE A 86 -8.05 7.70 18.99
C ILE A 86 -9.19 8.57 19.54
N ILE A 87 -8.86 9.65 20.25
CA ILE A 87 -9.86 10.57 20.83
C ILE A 87 -10.70 11.24 19.72
N THR A 88 -10.07 11.61 18.60
CA THR A 88 -10.75 12.31 17.51
C THR A 88 -11.59 11.40 16.60
N LYS A 89 -11.21 10.12 16.41
CA LYS A 89 -11.93 9.16 15.53
C LYS A 89 -12.80 8.16 16.31
N LYS A 90 -13.72 8.66 17.15
CA LYS A 90 -14.64 7.88 18.02
C LYS A 90 -15.05 6.51 17.44
N LYS A 91 -14.69 5.45 18.19
CA LYS A 91 -15.23 4.06 18.27
C LYS A 91 -14.56 2.90 17.52
N ASP A 92 -13.93 3.05 16.35
CA ASP A 92 -13.38 1.88 15.61
C ASP A 92 -11.89 1.56 15.86
N PHE A 93 -11.20 2.29 16.74
CA PHE A 93 -9.74 2.26 16.81
C PHE A 93 -9.13 1.48 17.99
N GLN A 94 -9.93 0.91 18.89
CA GLN A 94 -9.41 0.39 20.15
C GLN A 94 -8.60 -0.91 19.97
N SER A 95 -8.92 -1.76 18.99
CA SER A 95 -8.08 -2.92 18.64
C SER A 95 -6.78 -2.52 17.92
N SER A 96 -6.76 -1.33 17.31
CA SER A 96 -5.60 -0.78 16.58
C SER A 96 -4.56 -0.15 17.52
N GLU A 97 -4.95 0.28 18.72
CA GLU A 97 -4.05 0.97 19.66
C GLU A 97 -2.85 0.12 20.07
N ASN A 98 -3.07 -1.13 20.49
CA ASN A 98 -1.99 -2.05 20.88
C ASN A 98 -1.01 -2.30 19.73
N TYR A 99 -1.54 -2.44 18.51
CA TYR A 99 -0.74 -2.62 17.30
C TYR A 99 0.08 -1.37 16.97
N LEU A 100 -0.53 -0.18 17.03
CA LEU A 100 0.16 1.08 16.76
C LEU A 100 1.23 1.37 17.80
N MET A 101 0.95 1.08 19.08
CA MET A 101 1.91 1.20 20.17
C MET A 101 3.09 0.23 20.00
N TYR A 102 2.81 -1.01 19.54
CA TYR A 102 3.84 -1.98 19.18
C TYR A 102 4.72 -1.48 18.02
N CYS A 103 4.11 -0.96 16.95
CA CYS A 103 4.84 -0.36 15.84
C CYS A 103 5.70 0.83 16.30
N ALA A 104 5.16 1.71 17.16
CA ALA A 104 5.89 2.85 17.72
C ALA A 104 7.18 2.44 18.43
N LYS A 105 7.13 1.39 19.27
CA LYS A 105 8.33 0.81 19.90
C LYS A 105 9.33 0.34 18.84
N GLY A 106 8.86 -0.37 17.82
CA GLY A 106 9.68 -0.88 16.73
C GLY A 106 10.39 0.23 15.95
N TRP A 107 9.70 1.33 15.64
CA TRP A 107 10.28 2.47 14.91
C TRP A 107 11.38 3.17 15.70
N VAL A 108 11.14 3.46 16.97
CA VAL A 108 12.15 4.07 17.85
C VAL A 108 13.36 3.16 18.03
N LEU A 109 13.12 1.86 18.15
CA LEU A 109 14.19 0.88 18.23
C LEU A 109 15.08 0.93 16.98
N ILE A 110 14.50 0.71 15.81
CA ILE A 110 15.24 0.55 14.54
C ILE A 110 15.90 1.84 14.08
N PHE A 111 15.16 2.94 14.05
CA PHE A 111 15.68 4.17 13.47
C PHE A 111 16.64 4.91 14.39
N TRP A 112 16.59 4.65 15.71
CA TRP A 112 17.40 5.36 16.69
C TRP A 112 18.15 4.48 17.68
N LEU A 113 17.49 3.66 18.51
CA LEU A 113 18.16 3.03 19.65
C LEU A 113 19.17 1.93 19.27
N VAL A 114 18.89 1.15 18.22
CA VAL A 114 19.80 0.12 17.66
C VAL A 114 20.51 0.55 16.38
N ASN A 115 20.30 1.80 15.92
CA ASN A 115 20.92 2.28 14.69
C ASN A 115 22.43 2.43 14.91
N PRO A 116 23.29 1.75 14.12
CA PRO A 116 24.74 1.81 14.31
C PRO A 116 25.28 3.24 14.24
N LEU A 117 24.69 4.11 13.41
CA LEU A 117 25.15 5.49 13.25
C LEU A 117 24.97 6.31 14.52
N THR A 118 23.79 6.24 15.15
CA THR A 118 23.45 7.02 16.36
C THR A 118 24.22 6.52 17.58
N ILE A 119 24.32 5.19 17.71
CA ILE A 119 25.07 4.54 18.78
C ILE A 119 26.53 4.97 18.70
N VAL A 120 27.17 4.81 17.54
CA VAL A 120 28.60 5.11 17.39
C VAL A 120 28.86 6.60 17.59
N ILE A 121 28.07 7.50 17.00
CA ILE A 121 28.33 8.94 17.14
C ILE A 121 28.21 9.39 18.60
N SER A 122 27.22 8.87 19.35
CA SER A 122 27.07 9.21 20.78
C SER A 122 28.19 8.62 21.66
N SER A 123 28.59 7.35 21.44
CA SER A 123 29.68 6.71 22.22
C SER A 123 31.07 7.24 21.87
N ARG A 124 31.29 7.76 20.65
CA ARG A 124 32.50 8.52 20.29
C ARG A 124 32.61 9.83 21.08
N GLY A 125 31.49 10.33 21.60
CA GLY A 125 31.38 11.49 22.47
C GLY A 125 30.81 12.73 21.78
N ASN A 126 29.99 12.61 20.73
CA ASN A 126 29.48 13.81 20.08
C ASN A 126 28.34 14.49 20.89
N ALA A 127 28.46 15.80 21.09
CA ALA A 127 27.47 16.66 21.74
C ALA A 127 26.20 16.96 20.91
N ASP A 128 26.17 16.65 19.60
CA ASP A 128 25.00 16.85 18.71
C ASP A 128 23.71 16.22 19.25
N VAL A 129 23.84 15.16 20.05
CA VAL A 129 22.71 14.51 20.71
C VAL A 129 21.96 15.44 21.69
N ILE A 130 22.66 16.41 22.31
CA ILE A 130 22.04 17.44 23.15
C ILE A 130 21.07 18.28 22.32
N VAL A 131 21.48 18.65 21.10
CA VAL A 131 20.65 19.45 20.20
C VAL A 131 19.46 18.62 19.71
N CYS A 132 19.68 17.35 19.33
CA CYS A 132 18.58 16.43 18.99
C CYS A 132 17.56 16.30 20.14
N ALA A 133 18.03 16.15 21.38
CA ALA A 133 17.16 16.07 22.57
C ALA A 133 16.36 17.36 22.76
N SER A 134 16.99 18.52 22.58
CA SER A 134 16.37 19.85 22.74
C SER A 134 15.32 20.13 21.65
N VAL A 135 15.60 19.73 20.41
CA VAL A 135 14.67 19.81 19.28
C VAL A 135 13.45 18.92 19.55
N LEU A 136 13.64 17.66 19.91
CA LEU A 136 12.53 16.74 20.21
C LEU A 136 11.76 17.16 21.47
N LEU A 137 12.41 17.72 22.48
CA LEU A 137 11.73 18.27 23.66
C LEU A 137 10.84 19.45 23.28
N THR A 138 11.32 20.34 22.40
CA THR A 138 10.53 21.44 21.85
C THR A 138 9.29 20.90 21.12
N LEU A 139 9.47 19.89 20.26
CA LEU A 139 8.38 19.26 19.51
C LEU A 139 7.37 18.55 20.43
N TYR A 140 7.84 17.88 21.48
CA TYR A 140 7.01 17.23 22.49
C TYR A 140 6.15 18.23 23.27
N LEU A 141 6.73 19.36 23.68
CA LEU A 141 5.99 20.43 24.37
C LEU A 141 4.96 21.09 23.44
N LEU A 142 5.29 21.30 22.15
CA LEU A 142 4.33 21.79 21.15
C LEU A 142 3.16 20.80 20.94
N ALA A 143 3.44 19.50 20.87
CA ALA A 143 2.41 18.46 20.74
C ALA A 143 1.46 18.41 21.95
N ARG A 144 1.93 18.81 23.13
CA ARG A 144 1.13 18.96 24.35
C ARG A 144 0.42 20.31 24.49
N ASN A 145 0.52 21.18 23.48
CA ASN A 145 0.00 22.56 23.50
C ASN A 145 0.64 23.45 24.58
N GLU A 146 1.82 23.09 25.10
CA GLU A 146 2.61 23.85 26.08
C GLU A 146 3.61 24.78 25.37
N TRP A 147 3.12 25.59 24.43
CA TRP A 147 3.94 26.36 23.49
C TRP A 147 4.85 27.42 24.15
N LEU A 148 4.46 27.97 25.30
CA LEU A 148 5.32 28.90 26.07
C LEU A 148 6.59 28.22 26.57
N LYS A 149 6.48 27.02 27.16
CA LYS A 149 7.64 26.25 27.61
C LYS A 149 8.49 25.82 26.43
N ALA A 150 7.85 25.44 25.32
CA ALA A 150 8.56 25.13 24.08
C ALA A 150 9.38 26.32 23.57
N ALA A 151 8.91 27.56 23.70
CA ALA A 151 9.65 28.75 23.29
C ALA A 151 10.94 28.95 24.10
N PHE A 152 10.86 28.78 25.42
CA PHE A 152 12.04 28.82 26.29
C PHE A 152 13.03 27.70 25.97
N VAL A 153 12.55 26.46 25.83
CA VAL A 153 13.41 25.31 25.51
C VAL A 153 14.09 25.49 24.15
N HIS A 154 13.36 25.97 23.15
CA HIS A 154 13.90 26.23 21.82
C HIS A 154 15.01 27.28 21.86
N GLY A 155 14.79 28.42 22.52
CA GLY A 155 15.80 29.48 22.63
C GLY A 155 17.02 29.09 23.47
N ILE A 156 16.80 28.52 24.66
CA ILE A 156 17.84 28.21 25.65
C ILE A 156 18.65 26.96 25.28
N PHE A 157 17.99 25.89 24.85
CA PHE A 157 18.64 24.58 24.68
C PHE A 157 18.84 24.18 23.22
N ALA A 158 17.94 24.55 22.30
CA ALA A 158 18.10 24.18 20.90
C ALA A 158 19.01 25.17 20.16
N VAL A 159 18.60 26.44 20.06
CA VAL A 159 19.29 27.48 19.26
C VAL A 159 20.62 27.90 19.86
N HIS A 160 20.71 28.04 21.19
CA HIS A 160 21.95 28.45 21.83
C HIS A 160 23.03 27.35 21.82
N PHE A 161 22.68 26.06 21.84
CA PHE A 161 23.69 25.01 21.72
C PHE A 161 24.20 24.86 20.28
N LYS A 162 23.32 25.06 19.28
CA LYS A 162 23.71 25.09 17.86
C LYS A 162 22.71 25.94 17.11
N LEU A 163 23.17 26.79 16.20
CA LEU A 163 22.31 27.80 15.57
C LEU A 163 21.22 27.21 14.63
N TYR A 164 21.42 26.01 14.10
CA TYR A 164 20.55 25.46 13.04
C TYR A 164 19.04 25.31 13.40
N PRO A 165 18.61 25.01 14.64
CA PRO A 165 17.19 24.88 14.97
C PRO A 165 16.36 26.15 14.73
N VAL A 166 17.01 27.31 14.52
CA VAL A 166 16.35 28.54 14.06
C VAL A 166 15.49 28.31 12.80
N ILE A 167 15.87 27.36 11.94
CA ILE A 167 15.10 27.01 10.72
C ILE A 167 13.68 26.50 11.01
N TYR A 168 13.38 26.11 12.25
CA TYR A 168 12.04 25.65 12.64
C TYR A 168 11.09 26.80 12.97
N LEU A 169 11.58 28.01 13.28
CA LEU A 169 10.75 29.17 13.65
C LEU A 169 9.63 29.47 12.64
N PRO A 170 9.85 29.47 11.31
CA PRO A 170 8.77 29.68 10.34
C PRO A 170 7.66 28.64 10.47
N SER A 171 8.01 27.35 10.61
CA SER A 171 7.03 26.27 10.75
C SER A 171 6.24 26.36 12.06
N ILE A 172 6.89 26.75 13.16
CA ILE A 172 6.24 26.96 14.47
C ILE A 172 5.29 28.15 14.40
N PHE A 173 5.70 29.24 13.75
CA PHE A 173 4.84 30.42 13.55
C PHE A 173 3.57 30.04 12.79
N PHE A 174 3.69 29.37 11.64
CA PHE A 174 2.53 28.92 10.87
C PHE A 174 1.68 27.89 11.64
N TYR A 175 2.29 26.98 12.40
CA TYR A 175 1.55 26.05 13.24
C TYR A 175 0.70 26.76 14.30
N LEU A 176 1.28 27.72 15.04
CA LEU A 176 0.58 28.46 16.10
C LEU A 176 -0.48 29.43 15.57
N SER A 177 -0.40 29.83 14.30
CA SER A 177 -1.39 30.70 13.66
C SER A 177 -2.74 30.01 13.39
N ASN A 178 -2.81 28.68 13.43
CA ASN A 178 -3.99 27.89 13.04
C ASN A 178 -4.56 28.26 11.65
N VAL A 179 -3.69 28.74 10.76
CA VAL A 179 -4.04 29.17 9.39
C VAL A 179 -4.64 28.05 8.55
N HIS A 180 -4.37 26.80 8.91
CA HIS A 180 -4.98 25.64 8.28
C HIS A 180 -6.52 25.59 8.38
N SER A 181 -7.10 26.26 9.37
CA SER A 181 -8.55 26.34 9.58
C SER A 181 -9.17 27.59 8.94
N ALA A 182 -8.42 28.30 8.10
CA ALA A 182 -8.92 29.48 7.40
C ALA A 182 -10.04 29.11 6.42
N LYS A 183 -11.14 29.88 6.43
CA LYS A 183 -12.29 29.68 5.53
C LYS A 183 -12.05 30.26 4.14
N ASP A 184 -11.33 31.37 4.06
CA ASP A 184 -11.04 32.11 2.84
C ASP A 184 -9.64 32.77 2.92
N SER A 185 -9.20 33.39 1.83
CA SER A 185 -7.89 34.05 1.75
C SER A 185 -7.77 35.24 2.71
N ASN A 186 -8.87 35.90 3.06
CA ASN A 186 -8.86 37.03 3.99
C ASN A 186 -8.67 36.56 5.45
N ASP A 187 -9.36 35.49 5.86
CA ASP A 187 -9.18 34.83 7.16
C ASP A 187 -7.77 34.24 7.27
N TYR A 188 -7.24 33.71 6.17
CA TYR A 188 -5.85 33.24 6.09
C TYR A 188 -4.86 34.36 6.46
N LEU A 189 -4.96 35.53 5.81
CA LEU A 189 -4.10 36.68 6.10
C LEU A 189 -4.33 37.22 7.51
N ARG A 190 -5.59 37.32 7.97
CA ARG A 190 -5.91 37.75 9.33
C ARG A 190 -5.24 36.85 10.37
N ARG A 191 -5.33 35.53 10.22
CA ARG A 191 -4.71 34.58 11.17
C ARG A 191 -3.19 34.71 11.22
N ILE A 192 -2.54 35.06 10.11
CA ILE A 192 -1.11 35.36 10.08
C ILE A 192 -0.79 36.67 10.81
N PHE A 193 -1.46 37.77 10.46
CA PHE A 193 -1.18 39.08 11.04
C PHE A 193 -1.52 39.15 12.54
N TYR A 194 -2.60 38.50 12.96
CA TYR A 194 -3.04 38.45 14.36
C TYR A 194 -2.48 37.24 15.12
N ASN A 195 -1.44 36.57 14.60
CA ASN A 195 -0.78 35.42 15.26
C ASN A 195 0.07 35.84 16.49
N THR A 196 -0.57 36.35 17.53
CA THR A 196 0.11 36.82 18.74
C THR A 196 0.95 35.71 19.38
N ARG A 197 0.46 34.46 19.38
CA ARG A 197 1.20 33.30 19.93
C ARG A 197 2.50 33.03 19.17
N GLY A 198 2.46 33.04 17.84
CA GLY A 198 3.66 32.86 17.01
C GLY A 198 4.68 33.99 17.20
N PHE A 199 4.22 35.25 17.26
CA PHE A 199 5.11 36.38 17.54
C PHE A 199 5.74 36.29 18.92
N ILE A 200 4.95 35.98 19.96
CA ILE A 200 5.46 35.80 21.33
C ILE A 200 6.46 34.63 21.38
N PHE A 201 6.18 33.51 20.70
CA PHE A 201 7.11 32.37 20.65
C PHE A 201 8.46 32.78 20.06
N ILE A 202 8.46 33.44 18.89
CA ILE A 202 9.67 33.92 18.23
C ILE A 202 10.41 34.91 19.15
N LEU A 203 9.69 35.85 19.75
CA LEU A 203 10.27 36.86 20.64
C LEU A 203 10.95 36.19 21.85
N ILE A 204 10.28 35.28 22.55
CA ILE A 204 10.85 34.56 23.70
C ILE A 204 12.08 33.77 23.26
N SER A 205 12.00 33.02 22.16
CA SER A 205 13.12 32.21 21.67
C SER A 205 14.34 33.08 21.33
N ILE A 206 14.13 34.23 20.68
CA ILE A 206 15.21 35.16 20.33
C ILE A 206 15.78 35.82 21.59
N LEU A 207 14.94 36.29 22.51
CA LEU A 207 15.39 36.91 23.76
C LEU A 207 16.18 35.94 24.64
N CYS A 208 15.75 34.68 24.74
CA CYS A 208 16.50 33.64 25.45
C CYS A 208 17.88 33.41 24.82
N PHE A 209 17.94 33.27 23.49
CA PHE A 209 19.19 33.11 22.77
C PHE A 209 20.12 34.32 22.94
N LEU A 210 19.62 35.53 22.74
CA LEU A 210 20.38 36.77 22.88
C LEU A 210 20.80 37.02 24.32
N GLY A 211 19.96 36.70 25.30
CA GLY A 211 20.25 36.83 26.73
C GLY A 211 21.41 35.94 27.16
N LEU A 212 21.39 34.66 26.76
CA LEU A 212 22.51 33.75 27.02
C LEU A 212 23.76 34.16 26.26
N THR A 213 23.64 34.47 24.96
CA THR A 213 24.78 34.92 24.16
C THR A 213 25.39 36.21 24.72
N GLY A 214 24.57 37.14 25.23
CA GLY A 214 25.01 38.35 25.92
C GLY A 214 25.71 38.07 27.25
N LEU A 215 25.23 37.09 28.01
CA LEU A 215 25.89 36.62 29.24
C LEU A 215 27.28 36.03 28.93
N TYR A 216 27.40 35.19 27.89
CA TYR A 216 28.71 34.67 27.46
C TYR A 216 29.61 35.77 26.88
N PHE A 217 29.06 36.75 26.16
CA PHE A 217 29.80 37.92 25.71
C PHE A 217 30.36 38.74 26.88
N ALA A 218 29.63 38.85 28.00
CA ALA A 218 30.13 39.52 29.20
C ALA A 218 31.34 38.78 29.82
N PHE A 219 31.38 37.45 29.74
CA PHE A 219 32.51 36.65 30.26
C PHE A 219 33.71 36.57 29.31
N PHE A 220 33.48 36.43 28.01
CA PHE A 220 34.52 36.08 27.01
C PHE A 220 34.79 37.17 25.98
N GLY A 221 34.04 38.27 26.01
CA GLY A 221 34.15 39.39 25.09
C GLY A 221 33.79 39.06 23.64
N TYR A 222 34.27 39.88 22.70
CA TYR A 222 33.95 39.78 21.27
C TYR A 222 34.37 38.45 20.62
N ARG A 223 35.41 37.81 21.15
CA ARG A 223 35.88 36.51 20.66
C ARG A 223 34.76 35.46 20.70
N CYS A 224 33.89 35.51 21.71
CA CYS A 224 32.73 34.62 21.78
C CYS A 224 31.82 34.81 20.56
N ILE A 225 31.42 36.03 20.23
CA ILE A 225 30.53 36.30 19.08
C ILE A 225 31.18 35.89 17.77
N GLN A 226 32.48 36.17 17.62
CA GLN A 226 33.23 35.83 16.41
C GLN A 226 33.25 34.32 16.17
N GLU A 227 33.60 33.52 17.17
CA GLU A 227 33.73 32.07 17.04
C GLU A 227 32.38 31.33 17.09
N PHE A 228 31.45 31.80 17.93
CA PHE A 228 30.15 31.14 18.14
C PHE A 228 29.11 31.47 17.05
N VAL A 229 29.13 32.69 16.49
CA VAL A 229 28.11 33.14 15.55
C VAL A 229 28.70 33.45 14.17
N LEU A 230 29.65 34.40 14.10
CA LEU A 230 30.11 34.95 12.82
C LEU A 230 30.94 33.95 12.00
N TYR A 231 31.70 33.09 12.66
CA TYR A 231 32.52 32.07 12.01
C TYR A 231 31.69 31.13 11.14
N HIS A 232 30.50 30.72 11.58
CA HIS A 232 29.63 29.84 10.80
C HIS A 232 29.11 30.48 9.51
N VAL A 233 29.01 31.81 9.46
CA VAL A 233 28.59 32.55 8.26
C VAL A 233 29.71 32.53 7.22
N SER A 234 30.97 32.70 7.61
CA SER A 234 32.12 32.75 6.69
C SER A 234 32.76 31.39 6.39
N ARG A 235 32.56 30.38 7.25
CA ARG A 235 33.18 29.06 7.13
C ARG A 235 32.96 28.41 5.77
N THR A 236 34.04 27.95 5.14
CA THR A 236 34.05 27.16 3.92
C THR A 236 35.02 25.99 4.10
N ASP A 237 34.50 24.76 4.18
CA ASP A 237 35.32 23.55 4.26
C ASP A 237 35.41 22.90 2.88
N THR A 238 36.64 22.83 2.36
CA THR A 238 36.93 22.20 1.06
C THR A 238 37.29 20.72 1.18
N ARG A 239 37.70 20.28 2.38
CA ARG A 239 38.05 18.89 2.69
C ARG A 239 37.06 18.32 3.70
N HIS A 240 36.86 17.00 3.67
CA HIS A 240 35.94 16.28 4.57
C HIS A 240 34.49 16.81 4.56
N ASN A 241 34.02 17.21 3.38
CA ASN A 241 32.73 17.84 3.19
C ASN A 241 31.88 16.99 2.23
N PHE A 242 30.75 16.48 2.72
CA PHE A 242 29.76 15.71 1.94
C PHE A 242 28.81 16.60 1.13
N SER A 243 28.98 17.93 1.20
CA SER A 243 28.14 18.87 0.46
C SER A 243 28.29 18.67 -1.05
N PRO A 244 27.19 18.73 -1.83
CA PRO A 244 27.27 18.75 -3.30
C PRO A 244 28.17 19.88 -3.84
N TYR A 245 28.38 20.94 -3.06
CA TYR A 245 29.19 22.10 -3.44
C TYR A 245 30.69 21.94 -3.17
N PHE A 246 31.14 20.85 -2.52
CA PHE A 246 32.52 20.71 -2.05
C PHE A 246 33.55 20.93 -3.17
N TYR A 247 33.29 20.37 -4.35
CA TYR A 247 34.21 20.43 -5.48
C TYR A 247 34.31 21.84 -6.07
N ILE A 248 33.18 22.55 -6.13
CA ILE A 248 33.14 23.93 -6.61
C ILE A 248 33.96 24.84 -5.67
N PHE A 249 33.79 24.70 -4.35
CA PHE A 249 34.60 25.44 -3.37
C PHE A 249 36.08 25.09 -3.43
N TYR A 250 36.40 23.82 -3.72
CA TYR A 250 37.78 23.38 -3.90
C TYR A 250 38.45 24.09 -5.09
N LEU A 251 37.74 24.21 -6.22
CA LEU A 251 38.23 24.91 -7.42
C LEU A 251 38.28 26.44 -7.25
N SER A 252 37.35 27.04 -6.49
CA SER A 252 37.31 28.49 -6.26
C SER A 252 38.23 28.96 -5.13
N LYS A 253 39.05 28.09 -4.54
CA LYS A 253 39.85 28.39 -3.35
C LYS A 253 40.78 29.59 -3.52
N GLU A 254 41.33 29.79 -4.72
CA GLU A 254 42.25 30.91 -5.02
C GLU A 254 41.51 32.24 -5.26
N ASN A 255 40.23 32.20 -5.61
CA ASN A 255 39.42 33.39 -5.86
C ASN A 255 38.41 33.61 -4.74
N PHE A 256 38.83 34.38 -3.72
CA PHE A 256 38.03 34.66 -2.52
C PHE A 256 36.63 35.22 -2.84
N LYS A 257 36.54 36.17 -3.78
CA LYS A 257 35.26 36.78 -4.17
C LYS A 257 34.33 35.75 -4.80
N LEU A 258 34.85 34.95 -5.73
CA LEU A 258 34.06 33.89 -6.38
C LEU A 258 33.55 32.86 -5.36
N SER A 259 34.42 32.41 -4.45
CA SER A 259 34.06 31.50 -3.36
C SER A 259 32.95 32.09 -2.48
N GLN A 260 33.02 33.39 -2.15
CA GLN A 260 32.00 34.06 -1.35
C GLN A 260 30.65 34.14 -2.08
N TYR A 261 30.64 34.50 -3.37
CA TYR A 261 29.41 34.51 -4.18
C TYR A 261 28.77 33.12 -4.28
N ILE A 262 29.57 32.07 -4.47
CA ILE A 262 29.09 30.68 -4.51
C ILE A 262 28.48 30.29 -3.15
N GLY A 263 29.10 30.73 -2.05
CA GLY A 263 28.54 30.58 -0.70
C GLY A 263 27.16 31.21 -0.54
N TYR A 264 26.95 32.42 -1.04
CA TYR A 264 25.64 33.06 -1.00
C TYR A 264 24.62 32.38 -1.93
N LEU A 265 25.03 31.96 -3.12
CA LEU A 265 24.15 31.25 -4.06
C LEU A 265 23.70 29.90 -3.50
N ALA A 266 24.58 29.16 -2.81
CA ALA A 266 24.22 27.89 -2.15
C ALA A 266 23.16 28.07 -1.05
N PHE A 267 23.10 29.24 -0.40
CA PHE A 267 22.11 29.54 0.63
C PHE A 267 20.70 29.82 0.06
N VAL A 268 20.58 30.28 -1.19
CA VAL A 268 19.29 30.61 -1.82
C VAL A 268 18.33 29.42 -1.90
N PRO A 269 18.69 28.26 -2.50
CA PRO A 269 17.78 27.11 -2.55
C PRO A 269 17.48 26.57 -1.15
N GLN A 270 18.46 26.62 -0.25
CA GLN A 270 18.31 26.21 1.15
C GLN A 270 17.24 27.07 1.86
N ALA A 271 17.34 28.40 1.79
CA ALA A 271 16.39 29.33 2.39
C ALA A 271 14.99 29.20 1.78
N PHE A 272 14.88 29.11 0.45
CA PHE A 272 13.61 28.91 -0.24
C PHE A 272 12.89 27.64 0.24
N LEU A 273 13.60 26.51 0.29
CA LEU A 273 13.02 25.23 0.71
C LEU A 273 12.55 25.25 2.18
N ILE A 274 13.29 25.91 3.08
CA ILE A 274 12.89 26.05 4.49
C ILE A 274 11.54 26.75 4.60
N PHE A 275 11.37 27.90 3.92
CA PHE A 275 10.11 28.63 3.94
C PHE A 275 8.98 27.88 3.22
N TRP A 276 9.30 27.24 2.09
CA TRP A 276 8.34 26.45 1.32
C TRP A 276 7.79 25.27 2.11
N PHE A 277 8.65 24.49 2.77
CA PHE A 277 8.19 23.37 3.61
C PHE A 277 7.43 23.85 4.83
N ALA A 278 7.86 24.93 5.49
CA ALA A 278 7.12 25.54 6.58
C ALA A 278 5.70 25.94 6.13
N PHE A 279 5.58 26.61 4.99
CA PHE A 279 4.27 26.98 4.44
C PHE A 279 3.41 25.75 4.11
N ARG A 280 3.97 24.74 3.44
CA ARG A 280 3.22 23.59 2.90
C ARG A 280 2.85 22.52 3.94
N TYR A 281 3.71 22.30 4.93
CA TYR A 281 3.63 21.15 5.85
C TYR A 281 3.54 21.51 7.33
N HIS A 282 3.37 22.79 7.72
CA HIS A 282 3.24 23.21 9.13
C HIS A 282 2.21 22.44 9.96
N ARG A 283 1.17 21.84 9.34
CA ARG A 283 0.17 21.01 10.03
C ARG A 283 0.76 19.77 10.69
N ASP A 284 1.78 19.18 10.06
CA ASP A 284 2.46 17.96 10.49
C ASP A 284 3.90 18.32 10.84
N LEU A 285 4.09 18.93 12.02
CA LEU A 285 5.38 19.46 12.46
C LEU A 285 6.52 18.43 12.37
N PRO A 286 6.37 17.16 12.82
CA PRO A 286 7.44 16.17 12.68
C PRO A 286 7.88 15.96 11.22
N PHE A 287 6.92 15.84 10.30
CA PHE A 287 7.20 15.70 8.88
C PHE A 287 7.80 16.95 8.25
N CYS A 288 7.27 18.13 8.62
CA CYS A 288 7.83 19.40 8.19
C CYS A 288 9.29 19.55 8.63
N TRP A 289 9.59 19.28 9.91
CA TRP A 289 10.94 19.41 10.46
C TRP A 289 11.90 18.42 9.84
N PHE A 290 11.46 17.18 9.57
CA PHE A 290 12.28 16.20 8.86
C PHE A 290 12.70 16.72 7.48
N LEU A 291 11.74 17.20 6.68
CA LEU A 291 12.02 17.73 5.34
C LEU A 291 12.86 19.01 5.39
N THR A 292 12.53 19.94 6.28
CA THR A 292 13.27 21.19 6.47
C THR A 292 14.73 20.91 6.84
N THR A 293 14.99 19.99 7.76
CA THR A 293 16.35 19.65 8.19
C THR A 293 17.10 18.84 7.14
N LEU A 294 16.44 17.91 6.47
CA LEU A 294 17.03 17.16 5.36
C LEU A 294 17.46 18.10 4.24
N ALA A 295 16.61 19.04 3.84
CA ALA A 295 16.95 20.05 2.85
C ALA A 295 18.03 21.02 3.35
N PHE A 296 17.95 21.46 4.61
CA PHE A 296 18.97 22.30 5.22
C PHE A 296 20.35 21.63 5.17
N VAL A 297 20.45 20.34 5.51
CA VAL A 297 21.72 19.60 5.46
C VAL A 297 22.16 19.33 4.01
N SER A 298 21.25 18.92 3.13
CA SER A 298 21.57 18.54 1.74
C SER A 298 22.08 19.72 0.90
N PHE A 299 21.53 20.91 1.13
CA PHE A 299 21.92 22.14 0.42
C PHE A 299 22.88 23.02 1.23
N ASN A 300 23.42 22.54 2.34
CA ASN A 300 24.42 23.30 3.08
C ASN A 300 25.76 23.32 2.32
N LYS A 301 26.48 24.45 2.37
CA LYS A 301 27.86 24.58 1.86
C LYS A 301 28.85 23.65 2.59
N VAL A 302 28.58 23.31 3.84
CA VAL A 302 29.38 22.36 4.64
C VAL A 302 28.46 21.29 5.20
N CYS A 303 28.75 20.03 4.92
CA CYS A 303 28.02 18.87 5.43
C CYS A 303 29.04 17.87 5.99
N THR A 304 28.95 17.61 7.29
CA THR A 304 29.76 16.58 7.98
C THR A 304 28.87 15.41 8.39
N SER A 305 29.45 14.24 8.67
CA SER A 305 28.68 13.03 9.03
C SER A 305 27.77 13.22 10.25
N GLN A 306 28.16 14.10 11.19
CA GLN A 306 27.41 14.42 12.39
C GLN A 306 26.05 15.06 12.07
N TYR A 307 25.93 15.79 10.96
CA TYR A 307 24.71 16.50 10.56
C TYR A 307 23.59 15.53 10.19
N PHE A 308 23.92 14.29 9.83
CA PHE A 308 22.94 13.25 9.53
C PHE A 308 22.05 12.92 10.73
N LEU A 309 22.56 13.11 11.96
CA LEU A 309 21.77 12.92 13.17
C LEU A 309 20.58 13.88 13.26
N TRP A 310 20.71 15.09 12.73
CA TRP A 310 19.72 16.16 12.90
C TRP A 310 18.37 15.84 12.25
N TYR A 311 18.35 15.15 11.12
CA TYR A 311 17.12 14.66 10.50
C TYR A 311 16.82 13.20 10.87
N LEU A 312 17.83 12.39 11.18
CA LEU A 312 17.64 11.00 11.59
C LEU A 312 16.85 10.89 12.92
N CYS A 313 17.01 11.85 13.83
CA CYS A 313 16.25 11.88 15.09
C CYS A 313 14.75 12.10 14.89
N LEU A 314 14.34 12.67 13.74
CA LEU A 314 12.95 12.91 13.37
C LEU A 314 12.34 11.75 12.57
N LEU A 315 13.17 10.90 11.96
CA LEU A 315 12.75 9.77 11.12
C LEU A 315 11.78 8.81 11.83
N PRO A 316 11.96 8.42 13.12
CA PRO A 316 11.02 7.53 13.80
C PRO A 316 9.63 8.13 13.99
N LEU A 317 9.45 9.45 13.83
CA LEU A 317 8.16 10.14 13.97
C LEU A 317 7.31 10.10 12.68
N ILE A 318 7.89 9.76 11.53
CA ILE A 318 7.22 9.84 10.22
C ILE A 318 7.08 8.51 9.43
N PRO A 319 7.04 7.32 10.07
CA PRO A 319 7.03 6.04 9.35
C PRO A 319 5.80 5.88 8.45
N SER A 320 4.66 6.49 8.82
CA SER A 320 3.43 6.45 8.02
C SER A 320 3.50 7.25 6.71
N ARG A 321 4.44 8.18 6.60
CA ARG A 321 4.68 8.99 5.39
C ARG A 321 5.70 8.35 4.46
N LEU A 322 6.51 7.44 4.96
CA LEU A 322 7.47 6.69 4.19
C LEU A 322 6.74 5.53 3.51
N ASN A 323 6.60 5.57 2.19
CA ASN A 323 6.17 4.44 1.37
C ASN A 323 7.18 3.28 1.37
N VAL A 324 8.09 3.25 2.35
CA VAL A 324 8.95 2.12 2.64
C VAL A 324 8.02 1.04 3.15
N VAL A 325 7.57 0.21 2.20
CA VAL A 325 7.05 -1.16 2.27
C VAL A 325 6.59 -1.55 3.67
N LYS A 326 5.34 -2.02 3.84
CA LYS A 326 4.78 -2.64 5.06
C LYS A 326 5.73 -3.70 5.68
N ILE A 327 6.86 -3.28 6.24
CA ILE A 327 7.85 -4.10 6.93
C ILE A 327 7.18 -4.33 8.27
N LYS A 328 6.55 -5.51 8.41
CA LYS A 328 6.23 -6.01 9.74
C LYS A 328 7.57 -6.26 10.42
N ILE A 329 7.93 -5.36 11.33
CA ILE A 329 9.07 -5.56 12.22
C ILE A 329 8.74 -6.73 13.12
N ARG A 330 9.36 -7.87 12.84
CA ARG A 330 9.46 -8.96 13.78
C ARG A 330 10.85 -8.89 14.39
N VAL A 331 10.98 -8.23 15.53
CA VAL A 331 12.15 -8.39 16.40
C VAL A 331 12.18 -9.86 16.81
N VAL A 332 12.87 -10.73 16.08
CA VAL A 332 13.04 -12.09 16.58
C VAL A 332 14.04 -11.99 17.73
N LEU A 333 13.57 -12.10 18.97
CA LEU A 333 14.44 -12.56 20.03
C LEU A 333 14.73 -14.01 19.66
N ALA A 334 15.90 -14.24 19.10
CA ALA A 334 16.40 -15.60 18.99
C ALA A 334 16.60 -16.08 20.43
N GLU A 335 15.63 -16.84 20.94
CA GLU A 335 15.89 -17.85 21.96
C GLU A 335 16.84 -18.86 21.30
N LEU A 336 18.14 -18.59 21.38
CA LEU A 336 19.14 -19.65 21.36
C LEU A 336 19.03 -20.36 22.71
N GLU A 337 17.99 -21.19 22.86
CA GLU A 337 18.02 -22.31 23.79
C GLU A 337 19.03 -23.32 23.24
N GLU A 338 20.31 -23.03 23.47
CA GLU A 338 21.42 -23.95 23.71
C GLU A 338 22.72 -23.14 23.57
N ASN A 339 23.36 -22.89 24.71
CA ASN A 339 24.70 -22.33 24.89
C ASN A 339 24.89 -20.82 24.60
N ASN A 340 24.88 -20.06 25.71
CA ASN A 340 25.72 -18.88 25.95
C ASN A 340 25.70 -17.74 24.91
N GLY A 341 24.69 -16.86 25.00
CA GLY A 341 24.78 -15.47 24.51
C GLY A 341 23.59 -15.01 23.69
N SER A 342 22.69 -14.24 24.30
CA SER A 342 21.56 -13.62 23.60
C SER A 342 22.01 -12.40 22.79
N LEU A 343 22.33 -12.60 21.51
CA LEU A 343 22.56 -11.52 20.54
C LEU A 343 21.22 -11.03 19.97
N LEU A 344 20.97 -9.73 20.04
CA LEU A 344 19.75 -9.09 19.54
C LEU A 344 19.86 -8.85 18.03
N LEU A 345 19.50 -9.83 17.21
CA LEU A 345 19.47 -9.72 15.75
C LEU A 345 18.10 -9.20 15.28
N VAL A 346 18.08 -7.96 14.78
CA VAL A 346 16.92 -7.41 14.05
C VAL A 346 16.99 -7.89 12.61
N ALA A 347 16.29 -8.98 12.29
CA ALA A 347 16.15 -9.44 10.91
C ALA A 347 15.01 -8.68 10.19
N PHE A 348 15.32 -8.08 9.04
CA PHE A 348 14.32 -7.48 8.16
C PHE A 348 13.68 -8.56 7.29
N TRP A 349 12.39 -8.83 7.49
CA TRP A 349 11.59 -9.57 6.50
C TRP A 349 10.80 -8.57 5.66
N SER A 350 11.11 -8.52 4.37
CA SER A 350 10.18 -7.99 3.37
C SER A 350 8.97 -8.92 3.35
N ARG A 351 7.78 -8.40 3.70
CA ARG A 351 6.56 -9.20 3.54
C ARG A 351 6.37 -9.40 2.04
N GLU A 352 6.30 -10.65 1.57
CA GLU A 352 5.72 -10.93 0.26
C GLU A 352 4.38 -10.19 0.18
N LYS A 353 4.18 -9.44 -0.91
CA LYS A 353 2.95 -8.69 -1.08
C LYS A 353 1.80 -9.70 -1.07
N MET A 354 0.79 -9.43 -0.25
CA MET A 354 -0.43 -10.26 -0.21
C MET A 354 -1.08 -10.24 -1.59
N VAL A 355 -1.56 -11.40 -2.03
CA VAL A 355 -2.00 -11.59 -3.41
C VAL A 355 -3.50 -11.88 -3.42
N PHE A 356 -4.19 -11.23 -4.35
CA PHE A 356 -5.54 -11.60 -4.75
C PHE A 356 -5.45 -12.66 -5.85
N TYR A 357 -6.00 -13.85 -5.59
CA TYR A 357 -6.00 -14.95 -6.54
C TYR A 357 -7.37 -15.08 -7.21
N LEU A 358 -7.39 -15.16 -8.54
CA LEU A 358 -8.59 -15.46 -9.29
C LEU A 358 -8.46 -16.86 -9.90
N ILE A 359 -9.31 -17.79 -9.49
CA ILE A 359 -9.09 -19.23 -9.70
C ILE A 359 -10.29 -19.84 -10.42
N GLY A 360 -10.04 -20.40 -11.60
CA GLY A 360 -11.01 -21.24 -12.30
C GLY A 360 -11.14 -22.60 -11.65
N ILE A 361 -12.36 -23.07 -11.39
CA ILE A 361 -12.64 -24.37 -10.77
C ILE A 361 -13.11 -25.44 -11.77
N GLY A 362 -13.16 -25.10 -13.07
CA GLY A 362 -13.55 -26.04 -14.13
C GLY A 362 -15.07 -26.20 -14.26
N LEU A 363 -15.52 -27.25 -14.96
CA LEU A 363 -16.91 -27.32 -15.45
C LEU A 363 -17.78 -28.35 -14.73
N GLY A 364 -17.18 -29.45 -14.30
CA GLY A 364 -17.81 -30.63 -13.73
C GLY A 364 -17.94 -30.52 -12.22
N ASP A 365 -17.18 -31.37 -11.52
CA ASP A 365 -17.26 -31.53 -10.07
C ASP A 365 -16.17 -30.74 -9.31
N ILE A 366 -16.04 -31.03 -8.02
CA ILE A 366 -15.09 -30.37 -7.12
C ILE A 366 -13.61 -30.70 -7.44
N GLU A 367 -13.34 -31.78 -8.16
CA GLU A 367 -12.00 -32.27 -8.52
C GLU A 367 -11.46 -31.63 -9.81
N ASP A 368 -12.31 -30.99 -10.60
CA ASP A 368 -11.93 -30.26 -11.82
C ASP A 368 -11.01 -29.06 -11.55
N ILE A 369 -10.87 -28.63 -10.30
CA ILE A 369 -9.89 -27.62 -9.93
C ILE A 369 -8.46 -28.11 -10.21
N THR A 370 -7.65 -27.26 -10.84
CA THR A 370 -6.23 -27.62 -11.04
C THR A 370 -5.50 -27.83 -9.71
N VAL A 371 -4.46 -28.69 -9.71
CA VAL A 371 -3.58 -28.88 -8.53
C VAL A 371 -3.00 -27.54 -8.03
N LYS A 372 -2.70 -26.61 -8.95
CA LYS A 372 -2.24 -25.26 -8.62
C LYS A 372 -3.34 -24.47 -7.89
N GLY A 373 -4.57 -24.48 -8.40
CA GLY A 373 -5.73 -23.86 -7.76
C GLY A 373 -5.95 -24.40 -6.36
N PHE A 374 -6.05 -25.72 -6.21
CA PHE A 374 -6.26 -26.40 -4.93
C PHE A 374 -5.21 -26.01 -3.86
N LYS A 375 -3.92 -26.02 -4.22
CA LYS A 375 -2.84 -25.62 -3.30
C LYS A 375 -2.96 -24.16 -2.85
N ILE A 376 -3.37 -23.26 -3.74
CA ILE A 376 -3.54 -21.84 -3.44
C ILE A 376 -4.75 -21.63 -2.52
N VAL A 377 -5.89 -22.28 -2.79
CA VAL A 377 -7.09 -22.19 -1.93
C VAL A 377 -6.76 -22.56 -0.49
N LYS A 378 -6.00 -23.64 -0.27
CA LYS A 378 -5.57 -24.05 1.07
C LYS A 378 -4.67 -23.03 1.78
N LYS A 379 -3.89 -22.26 1.02
CA LYS A 379 -3.02 -21.19 1.55
C LYS A 379 -3.80 -19.91 1.89
N CYS A 380 -4.84 -19.58 1.14
CA CYS A 380 -5.61 -18.35 1.31
C CYS A 380 -6.32 -18.28 2.67
N GLU A 381 -6.41 -17.08 3.23
CA GLU A 381 -7.09 -16.83 4.51
C GLU A 381 -8.62 -16.74 4.30
N LYS A 382 -9.03 -16.08 3.20
CA LYS A 382 -10.43 -16.00 2.78
C LYS A 382 -10.61 -16.55 1.38
N VAL A 383 -11.68 -17.32 1.22
CA VAL A 383 -12.07 -17.96 -0.04
C VAL A 383 -13.46 -17.44 -0.39
N TYR A 384 -13.58 -16.73 -1.50
CA TYR A 384 -14.85 -16.27 -2.04
C TYR A 384 -15.27 -17.18 -3.21
N LEU A 385 -16.57 -17.37 -3.40
CA LEU A 385 -17.12 -18.14 -4.51
C LEU A 385 -18.08 -17.26 -5.31
N ASP A 386 -17.79 -17.06 -6.58
CA ASP A 386 -18.72 -16.45 -7.52
C ASP A 386 -19.91 -17.41 -7.71
N SER A 387 -21.09 -16.95 -7.27
CA SER A 387 -22.32 -17.73 -7.24
C SER A 387 -23.34 -17.31 -8.32
N TYR A 388 -22.99 -16.40 -9.23
CA TYR A 388 -23.95 -15.88 -10.23
C TYR A 388 -23.57 -16.15 -11.69
N THR A 389 -22.31 -16.48 -11.99
CA THR A 389 -21.88 -16.69 -13.39
C THR A 389 -22.20 -18.08 -13.95
N SER A 390 -22.29 -19.12 -13.10
CA SER A 390 -22.58 -20.51 -13.54
C SER A 390 -22.87 -21.45 -12.34
N ILE A 391 -23.14 -22.72 -12.62
CA ILE A 391 -23.37 -23.80 -11.63
C ILE A 391 -22.46 -25.02 -11.89
N LEU A 392 -22.12 -25.78 -10.84
CA LEU A 392 -21.39 -27.06 -10.90
C LEU A 392 -22.32 -28.28 -10.95
N SER A 393 -21.74 -29.45 -11.23
CA SER A 393 -22.41 -30.72 -11.55
C SER A 393 -23.46 -31.27 -10.59
N TYR A 394 -23.38 -30.87 -9.34
CA TYR A 394 -24.28 -31.32 -8.29
C TYR A 394 -25.05 -30.18 -7.65
N GLY A 395 -25.15 -29.04 -8.36
CA GLY A 395 -25.35 -27.76 -7.73
C GLY A 395 -24.09 -27.36 -6.94
N LEU A 396 -23.94 -26.07 -6.67
CA LEU A 396 -22.91 -25.58 -5.76
C LEU A 396 -23.28 -25.99 -4.32
N ASP A 397 -23.16 -27.28 -3.99
CA ASP A 397 -23.24 -27.73 -2.60
C ASP A 397 -21.99 -27.23 -1.89
N ARG A 398 -22.11 -26.00 -1.39
CA ARG A 398 -21.07 -25.28 -0.67
C ARG A 398 -20.42 -26.15 0.40
N LYS A 399 -21.18 -27.01 1.08
CA LYS A 399 -20.63 -27.88 2.13
C LYS A 399 -19.59 -28.85 1.59
N LYS A 400 -19.83 -29.43 0.41
CA LYS A 400 -18.86 -30.34 -0.23
C LYS A 400 -17.60 -29.60 -0.66
N LEU A 401 -17.73 -28.40 -1.20
CA LEU A 401 -16.58 -27.55 -1.53
C LEU A 401 -15.78 -27.17 -0.29
N GLU A 402 -16.45 -26.78 0.81
CA GLU A 402 -15.83 -26.44 2.09
C GLU A 402 -15.09 -27.65 2.69
N GLU A 403 -15.71 -28.83 2.66
CA GLU A 403 -15.10 -30.09 3.13
C GLU A 403 -13.86 -30.47 2.30
N PHE A 404 -13.96 -30.38 0.96
CA PHE A 404 -12.86 -30.74 0.07
C PHE A 404 -11.68 -29.78 0.16
N TYR A 405 -11.92 -28.47 0.25
CA TYR A 405 -10.86 -27.47 0.39
C TYR A 405 -10.35 -27.32 1.82
N GLY A 406 -11.14 -27.70 2.83
CA GLY A 406 -10.82 -27.50 4.25
C GLY A 406 -10.84 -26.03 4.65
N LYS A 407 -11.71 -25.22 4.03
CA LYS A 407 -11.82 -23.76 4.20
C LYS A 407 -13.29 -23.35 4.17
N GLU A 408 -13.64 -22.34 4.96
CA GLU A 408 -14.95 -21.67 4.84
C GLU A 408 -15.01 -20.90 3.53
N ILE A 409 -16.12 -21.03 2.80
CA ILE A 409 -16.34 -20.38 1.51
C ILE A 409 -17.38 -19.28 1.66
N ILE A 410 -17.05 -18.07 1.25
CA ILE A 410 -17.94 -16.91 1.32
C ILE A 410 -18.60 -16.72 -0.05
N ASP A 411 -19.93 -16.83 -0.12
CA ASP A 411 -20.68 -16.53 -1.34
C ASP A 411 -20.47 -15.06 -1.74
N ALA A 412 -20.04 -14.84 -2.97
CA ALA A 412 -20.03 -13.54 -3.63
C ALA A 412 -21.15 -13.52 -4.69
N ASP A 413 -22.14 -12.66 -4.50
CA ASP A 413 -23.18 -12.39 -5.47
C ASP A 413 -22.74 -11.32 -6.49
N ARG A 414 -23.60 -11.06 -7.48
CA ARG A 414 -23.32 -10.06 -8.52
C ARG A 414 -23.02 -8.69 -7.90
N ASP A 415 -23.78 -8.26 -6.90
CA ASP A 415 -23.55 -7.00 -6.21
C ASP A 415 -22.18 -6.96 -5.53
N THR A 416 -21.77 -8.03 -4.86
CA THR A 416 -20.47 -8.13 -4.19
C THR A 416 -19.30 -8.08 -5.18
N VAL A 417 -19.43 -8.72 -6.35
CA VAL A 417 -18.36 -8.77 -7.35
C VAL A 417 -18.33 -7.51 -8.21
N GLU A 418 -19.48 -7.01 -8.65
CA GLU A 418 -19.57 -5.89 -9.58
C GLU A 418 -19.59 -4.52 -8.87
N GLN A 419 -20.34 -4.36 -7.77
CA GLN A 419 -20.52 -3.06 -7.11
C GLN A 419 -19.70 -2.92 -5.82
N ALA A 420 -19.67 -3.95 -4.97
CA ALA A 420 -19.07 -3.92 -3.63
C ALA A 420 -17.74 -4.71 -3.56
N SER A 421 -16.99 -4.75 -4.66
CA SER A 421 -15.71 -5.47 -4.75
C SER A 421 -14.68 -5.02 -3.73
N ASP A 422 -14.83 -3.79 -3.21
CA ASP A 422 -13.96 -3.18 -2.21
C ASP A 422 -13.82 -4.10 -1.00
N VAL A 423 -14.88 -4.84 -0.62
CA VAL A 423 -14.83 -5.79 0.49
C VAL A 423 -13.81 -6.92 0.21
N ILE A 424 -13.79 -7.46 -1.01
CA ILE A 424 -12.85 -8.52 -1.40
C ILE A 424 -11.42 -7.96 -1.47
N LEU A 425 -11.26 -6.79 -2.10
CA LEU A 425 -9.95 -6.16 -2.35
C LEU A 425 -9.32 -5.55 -1.10
N GLU A 426 -10.11 -5.01 -0.16
CA GLU A 426 -9.63 -4.54 1.14
C GLU A 426 -9.03 -5.69 1.94
N ASN A 427 -9.69 -6.85 1.95
CA ASN A 427 -9.16 -8.05 2.57
C ASN A 427 -7.83 -8.45 1.91
N ALA A 428 -7.77 -8.48 0.57
CA ALA A 428 -6.56 -8.81 -0.19
C ALA A 428 -5.37 -7.87 0.09
N SER A 429 -5.61 -6.66 0.61
CA SER A 429 -4.54 -5.72 1.01
C SER A 429 -3.78 -6.16 2.28
N SER A 430 -4.33 -7.09 3.05
CA SER A 430 -3.84 -7.51 4.38
C SER A 430 -3.46 -8.99 4.48
N GLN A 431 -4.10 -9.84 3.68
CA GLN A 431 -3.96 -11.30 3.64
C GLN A 431 -4.15 -11.86 2.23
N ASP A 432 -3.70 -13.10 1.98
CA ASP A 432 -3.95 -13.79 0.72
C ASP A 432 -5.44 -14.17 0.63
N VAL A 433 -6.10 -13.74 -0.45
CA VAL A 433 -7.54 -13.93 -0.68
C VAL A 433 -7.74 -14.53 -2.07
N CYS A 434 -8.64 -15.50 -2.21
CA CYS A 434 -9.02 -16.00 -3.53
C CYS A 434 -10.50 -15.82 -3.84
N LEU A 435 -10.82 -15.66 -5.13
CA LEU A 435 -12.16 -15.75 -5.70
C LEU A 435 -12.20 -16.95 -6.65
N LEU A 436 -13.09 -17.89 -6.36
CA LEU A 436 -13.35 -19.09 -7.15
C LEU A 436 -14.42 -18.78 -8.20
N VAL A 437 -14.14 -19.12 -9.45
CA VAL A 437 -15.03 -18.88 -10.60
C VAL A 437 -15.23 -20.20 -11.34
N VAL A 438 -16.48 -20.57 -11.60
CA VAL A 438 -16.82 -21.76 -12.40
C VAL A 438 -16.28 -21.60 -13.82
N GLY A 439 -15.65 -22.64 -14.36
CA GLY A 439 -14.96 -22.61 -15.64
C GLY A 439 -13.59 -21.92 -15.55
N ASP A 440 -13.33 -21.01 -16.50
CA ASP A 440 -12.14 -20.17 -16.52
C ASP A 440 -12.50 -18.72 -16.15
N PRO A 441 -11.68 -18.01 -15.36
CA PRO A 441 -12.04 -16.68 -14.90
C PRO A 441 -12.27 -15.63 -15.97
N PHE A 442 -11.74 -15.78 -17.19
CA PHE A 442 -11.90 -14.80 -18.27
C PHE A 442 -12.80 -15.29 -19.40
N ALA A 443 -13.31 -16.52 -19.33
CA ALA A 443 -14.21 -17.04 -20.34
C ALA A 443 -15.65 -16.58 -20.07
N ALA A 444 -16.13 -15.60 -20.84
CA ALA A 444 -17.50 -15.08 -20.77
C ALA A 444 -17.90 -14.49 -19.41
N THR A 445 -16.99 -13.75 -18.76
CA THR A 445 -17.26 -13.07 -17.48
C THR A 445 -16.79 -11.61 -17.47
N THR A 446 -17.17 -10.85 -16.43
CA THR A 446 -16.76 -9.46 -16.20
C THR A 446 -15.53 -9.34 -15.28
N HIS A 447 -14.88 -10.44 -14.89
CA HIS A 447 -13.79 -10.42 -13.88
C HIS A 447 -12.54 -9.64 -14.30
N THR A 448 -12.37 -9.32 -15.58
CA THR A 448 -11.33 -8.38 -16.04
C THR A 448 -11.42 -7.04 -15.30
N ASP A 449 -12.62 -6.55 -15.03
CA ASP A 449 -12.85 -5.32 -14.27
C ASP A 449 -12.37 -5.43 -12.82
N LEU A 450 -12.61 -6.57 -12.16
CA LEU A 450 -12.11 -6.84 -10.80
C LEU A 450 -10.58 -6.83 -10.75
N VAL A 451 -9.91 -7.39 -11.77
CA VAL A 451 -8.44 -7.36 -11.89
C VAL A 451 -7.93 -5.92 -12.07
N LEU A 452 -8.64 -5.08 -12.84
CA LEU A 452 -8.29 -3.66 -13.00
C LEU A 452 -8.42 -2.89 -11.68
N ARG A 453 -9.52 -3.08 -10.94
CA ARG A 453 -9.72 -2.48 -9.61
C ARG A 453 -8.62 -2.88 -8.62
N ALA A 454 -8.24 -4.16 -8.58
CA ALA A 454 -7.12 -4.64 -7.76
C ALA A 454 -5.80 -3.96 -8.11
N LYS A 455 -5.50 -3.81 -9.42
CA LYS A 455 -4.30 -3.10 -9.90
C LYS A 455 -4.30 -1.62 -9.49
N LEU A 456 -5.43 -0.92 -9.58
CA LEU A 456 -5.56 0.48 -9.12
C LEU A 456 -5.28 0.63 -7.63
N LEU A 457 -5.66 -0.38 -6.82
CA LEU A 457 -5.38 -0.43 -5.38
C LEU A 457 -3.98 -0.97 -5.03
N ASN A 458 -3.11 -1.20 -6.02
CA ASN A 458 -1.78 -1.81 -5.86
C ASN A 458 -1.81 -3.19 -5.16
N VAL A 459 -2.91 -3.93 -5.29
CA VAL A 459 -3.01 -5.32 -4.84
C VAL A 459 -2.48 -6.22 -5.96
N PRO A 460 -1.40 -7.01 -5.72
CA PRO A 460 -0.95 -8.02 -6.67
C PRO A 460 -2.06 -9.02 -6.98
N VAL A 461 -2.21 -9.36 -8.26
CA VAL A 461 -3.20 -10.32 -8.73
C VAL A 461 -2.49 -11.50 -9.38
N GLN A 462 -2.92 -12.72 -9.07
CA GLN A 462 -2.47 -13.93 -9.75
C GLN A 462 -3.66 -14.73 -10.27
N ILE A 463 -3.61 -15.09 -11.55
CA ILE A 463 -4.66 -15.87 -12.21
C ILE A 463 -4.28 -17.35 -12.24
N VAL A 464 -5.26 -18.20 -11.98
CA VAL A 464 -5.18 -19.65 -12.17
C VAL A 464 -6.28 -20.05 -13.15
N HIS A 465 -5.89 -20.34 -14.38
CA HIS A 465 -6.79 -20.77 -15.44
C HIS A 465 -7.31 -22.19 -15.24
N ASN A 466 -8.41 -22.51 -15.92
CA ASN A 466 -8.97 -23.86 -15.94
C ASN A 466 -9.75 -24.13 -17.25
N ALA A 467 -10.39 -25.30 -17.36
CA ALA A 467 -11.26 -25.65 -18.47
C ALA A 467 -12.46 -24.69 -18.56
N SER A 468 -12.83 -24.32 -19.78
CA SER A 468 -13.98 -23.46 -20.08
C SER A 468 -14.90 -24.13 -21.07
N ILE A 469 -16.20 -23.80 -21.03
CA ILE A 469 -17.16 -24.23 -22.04
C ILE A 469 -16.70 -23.84 -23.46
N ILE A 470 -16.04 -22.68 -23.61
CA ILE A 470 -15.52 -22.18 -24.88
C ILE A 470 -14.52 -23.16 -25.52
N SER A 471 -13.69 -23.82 -24.71
CA SER A 471 -12.76 -24.85 -25.18
C SER A 471 -13.38 -26.25 -25.19
N ALA A 472 -14.23 -26.55 -24.20
CA ALA A 472 -14.75 -27.90 -23.98
C ALA A 472 -15.77 -28.32 -25.04
N VAL A 473 -16.41 -27.35 -25.73
CA VAL A 473 -17.33 -27.64 -26.85
C VAL A 473 -16.70 -28.46 -27.97
N GLY A 474 -15.37 -28.53 -28.07
CA GLY A 474 -14.68 -29.41 -29.02
C GLY A 474 -15.07 -30.89 -28.89
N CYS A 475 -15.62 -31.32 -27.75
CA CYS A 475 -16.15 -32.67 -27.56
C CYS A 475 -17.30 -33.04 -28.51
N CYS A 476 -17.98 -32.06 -29.12
CA CYS A 476 -19.00 -32.32 -30.14
C CYS A 476 -18.44 -32.66 -31.53
N GLY A 477 -17.11 -32.60 -31.70
CA GLY A 477 -16.44 -32.93 -32.97
C GLY A 477 -16.18 -31.74 -33.89
N LEU A 478 -16.77 -30.58 -33.60
CA LEU A 478 -16.50 -29.36 -34.35
C LEU A 478 -15.10 -28.83 -34.07
N GLN A 479 -14.44 -28.36 -35.10
CA GLN A 479 -13.09 -27.84 -35.02
C GLN A 479 -13.09 -26.48 -34.34
N LEU A 480 -12.40 -26.37 -33.20
CA LEU A 480 -12.34 -25.13 -32.41
C LEU A 480 -11.83 -23.91 -33.21
N TYR A 481 -10.96 -24.11 -34.20
CA TYR A 481 -10.44 -23.02 -35.04
C TYR A 481 -11.46 -22.46 -36.04
N LYS A 482 -12.62 -23.13 -36.22
CA LYS A 482 -13.72 -22.66 -37.08
C LYS A 482 -14.83 -21.97 -36.29
N PHE A 483 -14.66 -21.74 -34.99
CA PHE A 483 -15.60 -20.93 -34.24
C PHE A 483 -15.36 -19.44 -34.48
N GLY A 484 -16.42 -18.71 -34.80
CA GLY A 484 -16.43 -17.26 -34.97
C GLY A 484 -16.77 -16.51 -33.68
N GLU A 485 -17.44 -15.37 -33.82
CA GLU A 485 -17.85 -14.56 -32.66
C GLU A 485 -18.85 -15.34 -31.79
N ILE A 486 -18.53 -15.51 -30.50
CA ILE A 486 -19.40 -16.14 -29.50
C ILE A 486 -20.52 -15.17 -29.12
N VAL A 487 -21.74 -15.68 -28.98
CA VAL A 487 -22.91 -14.87 -28.63
C VAL A 487 -23.59 -15.35 -27.36
N SER A 488 -24.35 -14.48 -26.70
CA SER A 488 -25.22 -14.84 -25.59
C SER A 488 -26.69 -14.65 -25.98
N ILE A 489 -27.49 -15.72 -25.88
CA ILE A 489 -28.94 -15.68 -26.08
C ILE A 489 -29.57 -15.41 -24.72
N VAL A 490 -30.23 -14.26 -24.60
CA VAL A 490 -30.89 -13.82 -23.35
C VAL A 490 -32.33 -14.31 -23.29
N ALA A 491 -32.84 -14.57 -22.09
CA ALA A 491 -34.23 -14.96 -21.92
C ALA A 491 -35.16 -13.77 -22.24
N TRP A 492 -36.07 -13.97 -23.21
CA TRP A 492 -37.10 -12.99 -23.54
C TRP A 492 -38.06 -12.74 -22.38
N THR A 493 -38.50 -11.49 -22.27
CA THR A 493 -39.63 -11.09 -21.42
C THR A 493 -40.76 -10.57 -22.30
N GLU A 494 -41.94 -10.34 -21.73
CA GLU A 494 -43.10 -9.83 -22.49
C GLU A 494 -42.80 -8.52 -23.24
N ASN A 495 -42.03 -7.62 -22.61
CA ASN A 495 -41.76 -6.28 -23.14
C ASN A 495 -40.37 -6.13 -23.78
N TRP A 496 -39.49 -7.13 -23.65
CA TRP A 496 -38.11 -7.03 -24.12
C TRP A 496 -37.67 -8.35 -24.76
N GLN A 497 -37.56 -8.32 -26.09
CA GLN A 497 -37.25 -9.47 -26.93
C GLN A 497 -36.10 -9.12 -27.89
N PRO A 498 -34.88 -8.97 -27.37
CA PRO A 498 -33.73 -8.59 -28.17
C PRO A 498 -33.37 -9.70 -29.17
N ASP A 499 -32.91 -9.29 -30.34
CA ASP A 499 -32.50 -10.18 -31.43
C ASP A 499 -31.09 -9.83 -31.98
N SER A 500 -30.36 -8.91 -31.35
CA SER A 500 -29.07 -8.41 -31.85
C SER A 500 -27.97 -9.47 -31.95
N PHE A 501 -28.05 -10.54 -31.16
CA PHE A 501 -27.15 -11.70 -31.28
C PHE A 501 -27.34 -12.46 -32.61
N PHE A 502 -28.52 -12.37 -33.22
CA PHE A 502 -28.82 -13.04 -34.48
C PHE A 502 -27.98 -12.52 -35.64
N ASP A 503 -27.73 -11.20 -35.68
CA ASP A 503 -26.88 -10.59 -36.72
C ASP A 503 -25.46 -11.18 -36.71
N LYS A 504 -24.93 -11.46 -35.53
CA LYS A 504 -23.61 -12.07 -35.35
C LYS A 504 -23.59 -13.54 -35.75
N ILE A 505 -24.63 -14.30 -35.38
CA ILE A 505 -24.81 -15.70 -35.82
C ILE A 505 -24.83 -15.75 -37.35
N ASN A 506 -25.61 -14.86 -37.98
CA ASN A 506 -25.71 -14.80 -39.43
C ASN A 506 -24.36 -14.44 -40.08
N ALA A 507 -23.66 -13.45 -39.54
CA ALA A 507 -22.35 -13.03 -40.04
C ALA A 507 -21.27 -14.13 -39.90
N ASN A 508 -21.32 -14.96 -38.86
CA ASN A 508 -20.45 -16.14 -38.74
C ASN A 508 -20.81 -17.20 -39.80
N LYS A 509 -22.11 -17.46 -39.97
CA LYS A 509 -22.64 -18.43 -40.95
C LYS A 509 -22.22 -18.07 -42.37
N GLU A 510 -22.35 -16.80 -42.77
CA GLU A 510 -21.92 -16.28 -44.07
C GLU A 510 -20.43 -16.51 -44.35
N ARG A 511 -19.61 -16.56 -43.30
CA ARG A 511 -18.16 -16.82 -43.38
C ARG A 511 -17.80 -18.30 -43.22
N GLY A 512 -18.79 -19.19 -43.14
CA GLY A 512 -18.59 -20.62 -42.91
C GLY A 512 -18.14 -20.98 -41.49
N LEU A 513 -18.25 -20.07 -40.52
CA LEU A 513 -17.82 -20.26 -39.13
C LEU A 513 -18.95 -20.80 -38.24
N HIS A 514 -18.60 -21.66 -37.28
CA HIS A 514 -19.50 -22.11 -36.22
C HIS A 514 -19.71 -20.99 -35.20
N THR A 515 -20.91 -20.91 -34.63
CA THR A 515 -21.22 -19.96 -33.56
C THR A 515 -21.56 -20.72 -32.28
N LEU A 516 -20.79 -20.49 -31.22
CA LEU A 516 -21.17 -20.92 -29.88
C LEU A 516 -22.14 -19.88 -29.29
N CYS A 517 -23.34 -20.33 -28.97
CA CYS A 517 -24.37 -19.56 -28.29
C CYS A 517 -24.42 -19.96 -26.81
N LEU A 518 -23.89 -19.10 -25.96
CA LEU A 518 -24.07 -19.20 -24.51
C LEU A 518 -25.52 -18.83 -24.17
N LEU A 519 -26.12 -19.56 -23.24
CA LEU A 519 -27.53 -19.39 -22.89
C LEU A 519 -27.66 -18.68 -21.54
N ASP A 520 -28.68 -17.84 -21.42
CA ASP A 520 -28.90 -17.01 -20.23
C ASP A 520 -29.02 -17.82 -18.94
N ILE A 521 -28.41 -17.30 -17.88
CA ILE A 521 -28.43 -17.85 -16.53
C ILE A 521 -28.90 -16.74 -15.60
N LYS A 522 -30.10 -16.92 -15.04
CA LYS A 522 -30.66 -16.01 -14.03
C LYS A 522 -30.65 -16.69 -12.68
N THR A 523 -29.60 -16.45 -11.91
CA THR A 523 -29.43 -16.96 -10.54
C THR A 523 -29.29 -15.79 -9.58
N LYS A 524 -30.05 -15.80 -8.48
CA LYS A 524 -30.05 -14.73 -7.46
C LYS A 524 -30.34 -13.33 -8.05
N GLU A 525 -31.25 -13.22 -9.02
CA GLU A 525 -31.73 -11.92 -9.52
C GLU A 525 -32.94 -11.44 -8.72
N GLN A 526 -33.06 -10.12 -8.53
CA GLN A 526 -34.25 -9.50 -7.95
C GLN A 526 -35.22 -9.12 -9.07
N SER A 527 -36.52 -9.27 -8.82
CA SER A 527 -37.52 -8.70 -9.72
C SER A 527 -37.34 -7.17 -9.79
N VAL A 528 -37.72 -6.56 -10.92
CA VAL A 528 -37.68 -5.10 -11.07
C VAL A 528 -38.45 -4.41 -9.93
N GLU A 529 -39.57 -5.00 -9.51
CA GLU A 529 -40.36 -4.52 -8.38
C GLU A 529 -39.61 -4.59 -7.04
N ASN A 530 -38.94 -5.71 -6.76
CA ASN A 530 -38.14 -5.88 -5.53
C ASN A 530 -36.94 -4.93 -5.52
N LEU A 531 -36.30 -4.74 -6.67
CA LEU A 531 -35.20 -3.79 -6.85
C LEU A 531 -35.68 -2.35 -6.59
N MET A 532 -36.82 -1.95 -7.16
CA MET A 532 -37.41 -0.61 -6.92
C MET A 532 -37.82 -0.40 -5.47
N LYS A 533 -38.22 -1.45 -4.75
CA LYS A 533 -38.57 -1.41 -3.33
C LYS A 533 -37.36 -1.57 -2.39
N GLY A 534 -36.15 -1.84 -2.91
CA GLY A 534 -34.96 -2.13 -2.11
C GLY A 534 -35.05 -3.43 -1.31
N LEU A 535 -35.91 -4.37 -1.70
CA LEU A 535 -36.12 -5.65 -1.03
C LEU A 535 -35.15 -6.70 -1.58
N LYS A 536 -34.33 -7.29 -0.71
CA LYS A 536 -33.39 -8.37 -1.06
C LYS A 536 -34.08 -9.74 -1.19
N ILE A 537 -35.09 -9.81 -2.04
CA ILE A 537 -35.83 -11.04 -2.34
C ILE A 537 -35.45 -11.50 -3.74
N PHE A 538 -34.76 -12.64 -3.80
CA PHE A 538 -34.26 -13.23 -5.03
C PHE A 538 -35.26 -14.21 -5.64
N GLU A 539 -35.38 -14.19 -6.96
CA GLU A 539 -36.21 -15.12 -7.71
C GLU A 539 -35.58 -16.52 -7.78
N LYS A 540 -36.41 -17.52 -8.10
CA LYS A 540 -35.91 -18.89 -8.34
C LYS A 540 -34.97 -18.89 -9.56
N PRO A 541 -33.87 -19.65 -9.52
CA PRO A 541 -32.98 -19.80 -10.66
C PRO A 541 -33.73 -20.19 -11.94
N ASN A 542 -33.49 -19.46 -13.02
CA ASN A 542 -34.03 -19.74 -14.33
C ASN A 542 -32.87 -19.89 -15.33
N PHE A 543 -32.87 -20.98 -16.09
CA PHE A 543 -31.82 -21.31 -17.04
C PHE A 543 -32.43 -21.50 -18.41
N LEU A 544 -31.94 -20.76 -19.41
CA LEU A 544 -32.42 -20.90 -20.77
C LEU A 544 -31.95 -22.24 -21.35
N THR A 545 -32.90 -23.04 -21.86
CA THR A 545 -32.61 -24.34 -22.45
C THR A 545 -32.33 -24.23 -23.95
N CYS A 546 -31.66 -25.22 -24.56
CA CYS A 546 -31.50 -25.28 -26.02
C CYS A 546 -32.84 -25.25 -26.78
N SER A 547 -33.88 -25.90 -26.24
CA SER A 547 -35.24 -25.88 -26.82
C SER A 547 -35.81 -24.45 -26.86
N MET A 548 -35.75 -23.73 -25.74
CA MET A 548 -36.21 -22.34 -25.67
C MET A 548 -35.35 -21.41 -26.55
N ALA A 549 -34.04 -21.62 -26.59
CA ALA A 549 -33.14 -20.85 -27.44
C ALA A 549 -33.42 -21.08 -28.93
N ALA A 550 -33.67 -22.33 -29.34
CA ALA A 550 -34.08 -22.67 -30.70
C ALA A 550 -35.43 -22.02 -31.05
N GLU A 551 -36.41 -22.02 -30.14
CA GLU A 551 -37.70 -21.35 -30.34
C GLU A 551 -37.55 -19.84 -30.54
N GLN A 552 -36.68 -19.19 -29.75
CA GLN A 552 -36.38 -17.76 -29.93
C GLN A 552 -35.74 -17.49 -31.30
N LEU A 553 -34.77 -18.31 -31.71
CA LEU A 553 -34.13 -18.16 -33.02
C LEU A 553 -35.13 -18.32 -34.16
N ILE A 554 -36.03 -19.31 -34.11
CA ILE A 554 -37.09 -19.49 -35.11
C ILE A 554 -38.01 -18.27 -35.16
N LYS A 555 -38.49 -17.77 -34.02
CA LYS A 555 -39.33 -16.56 -33.97
C LYS A 555 -38.61 -15.32 -34.52
N ILE A 556 -37.30 -15.18 -34.31
CA ILE A 556 -36.51 -14.09 -34.91
C ILE A 556 -36.47 -14.24 -36.43
N ILE A 557 -36.24 -15.46 -36.94
CA ILE A 557 -36.25 -15.75 -38.39
C ILE A 557 -37.61 -15.36 -38.98
N GLU A 558 -38.71 -15.83 -38.40
CA GLU A 558 -40.07 -15.52 -38.86
C GLU A 558 -40.36 -14.02 -38.89
N ARG A 559 -39.97 -13.29 -37.82
CA ARG A 559 -40.14 -11.83 -37.75
C ARG A 559 -39.35 -11.11 -38.83
N ARG A 560 -38.09 -11.49 -39.03
CA ARG A 560 -37.21 -10.84 -40.01
C ARG A 560 -37.62 -11.13 -41.45
N VAL A 561 -38.18 -12.31 -41.71
CA VAL A 561 -38.82 -12.65 -42.99
C VAL A 561 -40.08 -11.78 -43.21
N ALA A 562 -40.92 -11.63 -42.18
CA ALA A 562 -42.16 -10.85 -42.26
C ALA A 562 -41.94 -9.33 -42.42
N THR A 563 -40.91 -8.75 -41.79
CA THR A 563 -40.61 -7.32 -41.90
C THR A 563 -39.96 -6.93 -43.22
N GLY A 564 -39.61 -7.90 -44.08
CA GLY A 564 -39.02 -7.64 -45.38
C GLY A 564 -37.71 -6.87 -45.29
N SER A 565 -36.91 -7.11 -44.24
CA SER A 565 -35.59 -6.48 -44.05
C SER A 565 -34.68 -6.81 -45.25
N LYS A 566 -34.73 -5.94 -46.26
CA LYS A 566 -33.94 -5.93 -47.49
C LYS A 566 -32.48 -5.53 -47.22
N THR A 567 -31.81 -6.22 -46.32
CA THR A 567 -30.33 -6.29 -46.35
C THR A 567 -29.99 -7.46 -47.26
N GLY A 568 -29.43 -7.12 -48.43
CA GLY A 568 -29.49 -7.89 -49.68
C GLY A 568 -29.05 -9.35 -49.62
N GLU A 569 -29.63 -10.17 -50.50
CA GLU A 569 -29.21 -11.52 -50.94
C GLU A 569 -28.95 -12.60 -49.88
N ILE A 570 -29.09 -12.32 -48.58
CA ILE A 570 -28.59 -13.18 -47.49
C ILE A 570 -29.72 -13.71 -46.58
N PHE A 571 -30.82 -14.18 -47.17
CA PHE A 571 -31.82 -15.00 -46.47
C PHE A 571 -31.83 -16.47 -46.93
N SER A 572 -30.90 -16.88 -47.81
CA SER A 572 -30.82 -18.27 -48.25
C SER A 572 -30.10 -19.20 -47.26
N ALA A 573 -29.29 -18.67 -46.34
CA ALA A 573 -28.42 -19.49 -45.51
C ALA A 573 -29.03 -19.94 -44.18
N PHE A 574 -30.08 -19.27 -43.67
CA PHE A 574 -30.62 -19.51 -42.34
C PHE A 574 -32.16 -19.65 -42.35
N SER A 575 -32.62 -20.86 -42.02
CA SER A 575 -34.01 -21.31 -41.98
C SER A 575 -34.23 -22.16 -40.72
N SER A 576 -35.48 -22.44 -40.39
CA SER A 576 -35.83 -23.34 -39.27
C SER A 576 -35.29 -24.77 -39.45
N ARG A 577 -34.94 -25.16 -40.68
CA ARG A 577 -34.35 -26.46 -41.03
C ARG A 577 -32.84 -26.53 -40.83
N ASN A 578 -32.19 -25.43 -40.44
CA ASN A 578 -30.75 -25.44 -40.23
C ASN A 578 -30.38 -26.36 -39.08
N MET A 579 -29.33 -27.17 -39.30
CA MET A 579 -28.80 -28.04 -38.26
C MET A 579 -28.18 -27.22 -37.12
N CYS A 580 -28.31 -27.72 -35.90
CA CYS A 580 -27.74 -27.16 -34.69
C CYS A 580 -27.22 -28.29 -33.79
N VAL A 581 -26.30 -27.96 -32.88
CA VAL A 581 -25.81 -28.90 -31.86
C VAL A 581 -26.26 -28.40 -30.49
N GLY A 582 -27.11 -29.17 -29.84
CA GLY A 582 -27.49 -28.94 -28.45
C GLY A 582 -26.50 -29.60 -27.51
N LEU A 583 -25.93 -28.83 -26.60
CA LEU A 583 -25.00 -29.29 -25.59
C LEU A 583 -25.62 -29.11 -24.21
N ALA A 584 -25.53 -30.13 -23.37
CA ALA A 584 -25.97 -30.06 -21.98
C ALA A 584 -24.93 -30.69 -21.06
N ARG A 585 -24.61 -29.98 -19.98
CA ARG A 585 -23.76 -30.42 -18.87
C ARG A 585 -22.39 -30.92 -19.37
N ILE A 586 -21.76 -30.12 -20.24
CA ILE A 586 -20.44 -30.45 -20.80
C ILE A 586 -19.41 -30.58 -19.67
N GLY A 587 -18.70 -31.71 -19.66
CA GLY A 587 -17.74 -32.08 -18.60
C GLY A 587 -18.36 -32.84 -17.42
N TRP A 588 -19.68 -33.06 -17.41
CA TRP A 588 -20.33 -33.84 -16.34
C TRP A 588 -20.48 -35.31 -16.76
N PRO A 589 -20.60 -36.25 -15.81
CA PRO A 589 -20.80 -37.66 -16.13
C PRO A 589 -22.05 -37.96 -16.98
N ASP A 590 -23.08 -37.12 -16.87
CA ASP A 590 -24.36 -37.25 -17.58
C ASP A 590 -24.50 -36.23 -18.73
N GLN A 591 -23.37 -35.74 -19.26
CA GLN A 591 -23.28 -34.91 -20.45
C GLN A 591 -24.17 -35.44 -21.59
N LYS A 592 -24.87 -34.54 -22.28
CA LYS A 592 -25.62 -34.87 -23.50
C LYS A 592 -25.26 -33.92 -24.64
N ILE A 593 -25.11 -34.51 -25.82
CA ILE A 593 -24.89 -33.81 -27.09
C ILE A 593 -25.92 -34.35 -28.06
N VAL A 594 -26.63 -33.46 -28.75
CA VAL A 594 -27.62 -33.83 -29.79
C VAL A 594 -27.39 -32.99 -31.03
N PHE A 595 -27.40 -33.62 -32.20
CA PHE A 595 -27.30 -32.94 -33.49
C PHE A 595 -28.59 -33.12 -34.29
N CYS A 596 -29.37 -32.05 -34.44
CA CYS A 596 -30.66 -32.08 -35.15
C CYS A 596 -30.98 -30.73 -35.80
N SER A 597 -32.11 -30.62 -36.49
CA SER A 597 -32.58 -29.32 -37.00
C SER A 597 -33.01 -28.40 -35.84
N LEU A 598 -33.04 -27.07 -36.07
CA LEU A 598 -33.56 -26.12 -35.09
C LEU A 598 -35.03 -26.42 -34.74
N ASP A 599 -35.86 -26.79 -35.71
CA ASP A 599 -37.24 -27.22 -35.49
C ASP A 599 -37.33 -28.42 -34.53
N ASP A 600 -36.49 -29.44 -34.73
CA ASP A 600 -36.47 -30.62 -33.85
C ASP A 600 -35.96 -30.25 -32.45
N MET A 601 -34.96 -29.36 -32.36
CA MET A 601 -34.36 -28.94 -31.09
C MET A 601 -35.40 -28.29 -30.15
N CYS A 602 -36.43 -27.63 -30.69
CA CYS A 602 -37.53 -27.08 -29.91
C CYS A 602 -38.29 -28.15 -29.11
N ALA A 603 -38.37 -29.39 -29.60
CA ALA A 603 -39.08 -30.49 -28.93
C ALA A 603 -38.16 -31.36 -28.06
N ILE A 604 -36.84 -31.21 -28.16
CA ILE A 604 -35.88 -32.09 -27.49
C ILE A 604 -35.59 -31.63 -26.05
N ASN A 605 -35.71 -32.56 -25.11
CA ASN A 605 -35.32 -32.34 -23.72
C ASN A 605 -33.93 -32.91 -23.43
N LEU A 606 -32.93 -32.03 -23.34
CA LEU A 606 -31.54 -32.40 -23.00
C LEU A 606 -31.31 -32.63 -21.48
N GLY A 607 -32.35 -32.46 -20.67
CA GLY A 607 -32.30 -32.60 -19.22
C GLY A 607 -32.03 -31.29 -18.48
N PRO A 608 -31.48 -31.37 -17.26
CA PRO A 608 -31.18 -30.20 -16.42
C PRO A 608 -30.08 -29.29 -17.01
N PRO A 609 -30.00 -28.01 -16.60
CA PRO A 609 -28.92 -27.10 -16.97
C PRO A 609 -27.53 -27.63 -16.54
N LEU A 610 -26.42 -27.15 -17.11
CA LEU A 610 -26.30 -26.02 -18.04
C LEU A 610 -26.31 -26.41 -19.51
N HIS A 611 -26.94 -25.57 -20.33
CA HIS A 611 -27.08 -25.79 -21.77
C HIS A 611 -26.26 -24.78 -22.58
N SER A 612 -25.84 -25.19 -23.77
CA SER A 612 -25.24 -24.30 -24.78
C SER A 612 -25.69 -24.78 -26.15
N LEU A 613 -25.91 -23.87 -27.08
CA LEU A 613 -26.32 -24.19 -28.44
C LEU A 613 -25.19 -23.83 -29.40
N ILE A 614 -24.92 -24.68 -30.39
CA ILE A 614 -23.99 -24.34 -31.47
C ILE A 614 -24.75 -24.30 -32.77
N ILE A 615 -24.50 -23.25 -33.54
CA ILE A 615 -24.96 -23.12 -34.92
C ILE A 615 -23.75 -23.36 -35.82
N PRO A 616 -23.64 -24.52 -36.48
CA PRO A 616 -22.52 -24.78 -37.37
C PRO A 616 -22.56 -23.90 -38.62
N GLY A 617 -21.39 -23.40 -39.03
CA GLY A 617 -21.13 -22.91 -40.38
C GLY A 617 -20.94 -24.07 -41.37
N ASP A 618 -19.94 -23.97 -42.24
CA ASP A 618 -19.63 -25.03 -43.19
C ASP A 618 -19.03 -26.23 -42.46
N LEU A 619 -19.45 -27.45 -42.76
CA LEU A 619 -18.98 -28.65 -42.06
C LEU A 619 -17.95 -29.41 -42.90
N HIS A 620 -16.81 -29.75 -42.30
CA HIS A 620 -15.85 -30.68 -42.89
C HIS A 620 -16.41 -32.11 -42.83
N PRO A 621 -16.11 -33.01 -43.79
CA PRO A 621 -16.62 -34.39 -43.76
C PRO A 621 -16.41 -35.12 -42.42
N LEU A 622 -15.25 -34.94 -41.78
CA LEU A 622 -14.95 -35.49 -40.45
C LEU A 622 -15.86 -34.91 -39.34
N GLU A 623 -16.18 -33.61 -39.40
CA GLU A 623 -17.11 -32.98 -38.45
C GLU A 623 -18.51 -33.56 -38.60
N ILE A 624 -18.95 -33.81 -39.85
CA ILE A 624 -20.24 -34.44 -40.15
C ILE A 624 -20.27 -35.87 -39.59
N GLU A 625 -19.23 -36.66 -39.81
CA GLU A 625 -19.14 -38.04 -39.30
C GLU A 625 -19.25 -38.08 -37.78
N MET A 626 -18.55 -37.18 -37.08
CA MET A 626 -18.63 -37.09 -35.62
C MET A 626 -20.00 -36.61 -35.15
N LEU A 627 -20.57 -35.57 -35.77
CA LEU A 627 -21.88 -35.04 -35.41
C LEU A 627 -23.01 -36.07 -35.61
N LYS A 628 -22.90 -36.93 -36.63
CA LYS A 628 -23.85 -38.03 -36.87
C LYS A 628 -23.86 -39.09 -35.77
N THR A 629 -22.85 -39.14 -34.90
CA THR A 629 -22.89 -40.03 -33.71
C THR A 629 -23.81 -39.52 -32.61
N PHE A 630 -24.32 -38.28 -32.74
CA PHE A 630 -25.17 -37.59 -31.76
C PHE A 630 -26.60 -37.32 -32.28
N THR A 631 -27.02 -37.92 -33.40
CA THR A 631 -28.37 -37.75 -33.97
C THR A 631 -29.40 -38.62 -33.31
#